data_AF-A0AAD8SC71-F1
#
_entry.id   AF-A0AAD8SC71-F1
#
_cell.length_a   1.000
_cell.length_b   1.000
_cell.length_c   1.000
_cell.angle_alpha   90.00
_cell.angle_beta   90.00
_cell.angle_gamma   90.00
#
_symmetry.space_group_name_H-M   'P 1'
#
loop_
_entity.id
_entity.type
_entity.pdbx_description
1 polymer ?
#
loop_
_entity_poly.entity_id
_entity_poly.type
_entity_poly.pdbx_seq_one_letter_code
_entity_poly.pdbx_strand_id
1 'polypeptide(L)'
;MARQGYVIVDYSDDFSDTVDDDSDAEDARRRCHLTLAPRRDGSGVGASSSHRLLFFDLPSSLNTPAACLQPRSEREVRQGSIPKKDPESSMDIDDAPAQPRNKLPDHLELQRTRVVCKADAPTHTEGFQYSGAFAAMGVDNSVSVEKFCTDFKIKINRLTEDDMEFDMIGVDASIANAFRRILIAEVPTMAIEKVLMVDNTSVIADEVLSHRLGLIPLDADPRLFDYISNDTPSERNTIVYKLHVSCAKGSQRLTVKSGQLEWLPEGSQLTIASPAQPGEKPKTYTSFGQSQKKMSERPLGVKYEDITIARLGPGQAIELEAHAVKGVGKVHAKWSPVATAWYRMLPEVVLLKEFTDGDAEQLVKKCPVNVFDIEELGNGKKRAVVAKPRACTLCRECIKVAADKVKVTKAKVDDKDKADGKVDEGKAEVDDVEVEPQIELRRVRDHFIFTIESTGALPPEVLFKEAVKILEEKCERVISELS
;
A
#
# COMPACT_ATOMS: atom_id res chain seq x y z
N MET A 1 44.78 7.00 -31.44
CA MET A 1 43.98 5.86 -30.94
C MET A 1 43.40 6.24 -29.59
N ALA A 2 42.21 6.84 -29.57
CA ALA A 2 41.51 7.17 -28.33
C ALA A 2 40.92 5.88 -27.76
N ARG A 3 41.22 5.56 -26.49
CA ARG A 3 40.57 4.46 -25.78
C ARG A 3 39.16 4.93 -25.43
N GLN A 4 38.14 4.34 -26.05
CA GLN A 4 36.74 4.49 -25.65
C GLN A 4 36.57 3.85 -24.27
N GLY A 5 36.58 4.68 -23.23
CA GLY A 5 36.10 4.29 -21.91
C GLY A 5 34.65 4.76 -21.79
N TYR A 6 33.73 3.82 -21.57
CA TYR A 6 32.33 4.13 -21.28
C TYR A 6 32.17 4.36 -19.78
N VAL A 7 31.37 5.34 -19.40
CA VAL A 7 30.94 5.51 -18.00
C VAL A 7 29.70 4.64 -17.81
N ILE A 8 29.84 3.60 -17.00
CA ILE A 8 28.71 2.77 -16.57
C ILE A 8 28.21 3.37 -15.26
N VAL A 9 26.98 3.86 -15.26
CA VAL A 9 26.30 4.26 -14.03
C VAL A 9 25.41 3.09 -13.62
N ASP A 10 25.90 2.27 -12.67
CA ASP A 10 25.11 1.22 -12.01
C ASP A 10 24.44 1.83 -10.77
N TYR A 11 23.13 1.63 -10.63
CA TYR A 11 22.33 2.18 -9.53
C TYR A 11 21.83 1.06 -8.60
N SER A 12 22.76 0.40 -7.91
CA SER A 12 22.43 -0.46 -6.78
C SER A 12 22.58 0.36 -5.49
N ASP A 13 21.47 0.89 -4.98
CA ASP A 13 21.42 1.36 -3.60
C ASP A 13 21.51 0.12 -2.68
N ASP A 14 22.73 -0.28 -2.31
CA ASP A 14 22.96 -1.22 -1.22
C ASP A 14 22.64 -0.53 0.12
N PHE A 15 21.35 -0.37 0.41
CA PHE A 15 20.88 -0.05 1.75
C PHE A 15 20.81 -1.37 2.53
N SER A 16 21.96 -1.84 3.03
CA SER A 16 21.98 -2.91 4.01
C SER A 16 21.43 -2.40 5.34
N ASP A 17 20.40 -3.05 5.84
CA ASP A 17 19.78 -2.84 7.14
C ASP A 17 20.82 -2.62 8.26
N THR A 18 20.85 -1.40 8.79
CA THR A 18 21.35 -1.13 10.15
C THR A 18 20.19 -0.56 10.93
N VAL A 19 19.76 -1.36 11.91
CA VAL A 19 18.75 -1.05 12.90
C VAL A 19 19.45 -0.34 14.06
N ASP A 20 18.86 0.79 14.48
CA ASP A 20 19.01 1.56 15.73
C ASP A 20 20.35 2.28 16.01
N ASP A 21 20.35 3.62 16.03
CA ASP A 21 20.03 4.43 17.23
C ASP A 21 20.14 5.94 16.92
N ASP A 22 19.21 6.73 17.45
CA ASP A 22 19.18 8.20 17.38
C ASP A 22 20.32 8.80 18.21
N SER A 23 21.36 9.35 17.57
CA SER A 23 22.09 10.55 18.01
C SER A 23 23.23 10.90 17.04
N ASP A 24 23.45 12.21 16.87
CA ASP A 24 24.61 12.85 16.21
C ASP A 24 24.59 12.92 14.68
N ALA A 25 23.75 13.84 14.19
CA ALA A 25 23.90 14.47 12.90
C ALA A 25 25.06 15.49 12.90
N GLU A 26 26.28 15.04 12.62
CA GLU A 26 27.30 15.82 11.91
C GLU A 26 28.46 14.91 11.51
N ASP A 27 28.93 15.05 10.26
CA ASP A 27 30.18 14.48 9.72
C ASP A 27 30.14 13.11 9.01
N ALA A 28 29.56 13.09 7.81
CA ALA A 28 29.86 12.08 6.78
C ALA A 28 30.14 12.74 5.42
N ARG A 29 31.15 13.61 5.38
CA ARG A 29 31.78 14.05 4.11
C ARG A 29 32.92 13.08 3.75
N ARG A 30 32.84 12.56 2.52
CA ARG A 30 33.91 11.92 1.72
C ARG A 30 34.17 10.43 1.97
N ARG A 31 33.62 9.59 1.08
CA ARG A 31 34.36 8.55 0.33
C ARG A 31 33.45 7.91 -0.73
N CYS A 32 33.57 8.34 -1.98
CA CYS A 32 33.11 7.56 -3.13
C CYS A 32 34.24 6.62 -3.54
N HIS A 33 34.00 5.32 -3.53
CA HIS A 33 34.89 4.33 -4.13
C HIS A 33 34.66 4.30 -5.65
N LEU A 34 35.64 4.78 -6.43
CA LEU A 34 35.75 4.46 -7.86
C LEU A 34 36.21 3.00 -7.98
N THR A 35 35.39 2.14 -8.58
CA THR A 35 35.80 0.77 -8.91
C THR A 35 36.37 0.74 -10.33
N LEU A 36 37.70 0.75 -10.45
CA LEU A 36 38.41 0.37 -11.68
C LEU A 36 38.72 -1.13 -11.62
N ALA A 37 38.36 -1.88 -12.67
CA ALA A 37 38.60 -3.31 -12.77
C ALA A 37 40.11 -3.68 -12.66
N PRO A 38 40.49 -4.80 -12.01
CA PRO A 38 41.87 -5.05 -11.62
C PRO A 38 42.75 -5.67 -12.72
N ARG A 39 44.04 -5.30 -12.71
CA ARG A 39 45.13 -5.95 -13.46
C ARG A 39 45.67 -7.16 -12.69
N ARG A 40 45.92 -8.26 -13.39
CA ARG A 40 46.75 -9.38 -12.93
C ARG A 40 48.22 -8.99 -13.01
N ASP A 41 48.95 -9.15 -11.92
CA ASP A 41 50.36 -9.56 -11.93
C ASP A 41 50.63 -10.40 -10.68
N GLY A 42 51.32 -11.51 -10.86
CA GLY A 42 51.61 -12.49 -9.81
C GLY A 42 52.92 -12.23 -9.09
N SER A 43 53.01 -12.74 -7.86
CA SER A 43 54.15 -13.46 -7.28
C SER A 43 53.80 -13.78 -5.82
N GLY A 44 54.38 -14.87 -5.32
CA GLY A 44 53.91 -15.57 -4.13
C GLY A 44 54.42 -15.03 -2.80
N VAL A 45 53.91 -15.69 -1.76
CA VAL A 45 54.58 -16.31 -0.60
C VAL A 45 53.68 -16.12 0.62
N GLY A 46 53.41 -17.24 1.31
CA GLY A 46 52.33 -17.37 2.27
C GLY A 46 52.61 -16.87 3.69
N ALA A 47 51.54 -16.86 4.47
CA ALA A 47 51.56 -16.98 5.92
C ALA A 47 50.19 -17.49 6.39
N SER A 48 50.20 -18.57 7.15
CA SER A 48 49.03 -19.15 7.81
C SER A 48 48.62 -18.32 9.02
N SER A 49 47.32 -18.18 9.26
CA SER A 49 46.81 -18.04 10.63
C SER A 49 45.36 -18.47 10.74
N SER A 50 45.17 -19.50 11.56
CA SER A 50 43.94 -20.19 11.92
C SER A 50 43.17 -19.44 13.01
N HIS A 51 41.86 -19.31 12.90
CA HIS A 51 40.91 -19.06 14.01
C HIS A 51 39.71 -19.99 13.75
N ARG A 52 39.65 -21.22 14.28
CA ARG A 52 39.36 -21.65 15.67
C ARG A 52 37.95 -21.26 16.14
N LEU A 53 37.00 -22.11 15.74
CA LEU A 53 35.71 -22.33 16.39
C LEU A 53 35.90 -22.64 17.88
N LEU A 54 35.08 -22.03 18.73
CA LEU A 54 34.87 -22.46 20.11
C LEU A 54 33.42 -22.89 20.27
N PHE A 55 33.26 -24.21 20.38
CA PHE A 55 32.12 -24.90 20.97
C PHE A 55 32.07 -24.63 22.48
N PHE A 56 30.87 -24.53 23.04
CA PHE A 56 30.61 -24.88 24.43
C PHE A 56 29.51 -25.93 24.46
N ASP A 57 29.88 -27.12 24.94
CA ASP A 57 29.04 -28.28 25.21
C ASP A 57 28.12 -28.07 26.42
N LEU A 58 26.93 -28.64 26.38
CA LEU A 58 26.27 -29.32 27.51
C LEU A 58 25.40 -30.49 26.97
N PRO A 59 25.15 -31.55 27.77
CA PRO A 59 25.09 -32.92 27.27
C PRO A 59 23.68 -33.53 27.15
N SER A 60 23.62 -34.49 26.22
CA SER A 60 22.68 -35.60 26.06
C SER A 60 22.31 -36.32 27.37
N SER A 61 21.07 -36.78 27.61
CA SER A 61 20.42 -37.87 26.89
C SER A 61 19.03 -38.19 27.49
N LEU A 62 18.05 -38.59 26.67
CA LEU A 62 17.32 -39.88 26.72
C LEU A 62 15.93 -39.83 26.06
N ASN A 63 15.78 -40.65 25.00
CA ASN A 63 14.65 -41.49 24.58
C ASN A 63 13.22 -40.90 24.37
N THR A 64 12.90 -40.65 23.08
CA THR A 64 11.85 -41.26 22.19
C THR A 64 10.66 -42.09 22.80
N PRO A 65 9.57 -42.38 22.04
CA PRO A 65 8.45 -41.51 21.63
C PRO A 65 7.04 -42.21 21.77
N ALA A 66 5.92 -41.48 21.65
CA ALA A 66 4.58 -42.04 21.31
C ALA A 66 3.61 -40.87 21.02
N ALA A 67 2.97 -40.71 19.85
CA ALA A 67 2.01 -41.54 19.11
C ALA A 67 0.58 -41.58 19.71
N CYS A 68 -0.34 -40.88 19.01
CA CYS A 68 -1.70 -41.27 18.60
C CYS A 68 -2.76 -41.72 19.63
N LEU A 69 -3.93 -41.02 19.61
CA LEU A 69 -5.32 -41.51 19.43
C LEU A 69 -6.38 -40.76 20.30
N GLN A 70 -7.37 -40.17 19.62
CA GLN A 70 -8.75 -39.98 20.10
C GLN A 70 -9.55 -41.30 19.93
N PRO A 71 -10.87 -41.42 20.26
CA PRO A 71 -11.71 -40.90 21.36
C PRO A 71 -12.62 -42.01 21.98
N ARG A 72 -13.60 -41.62 22.84
CA ARG A 72 -14.78 -42.35 23.43
C ARG A 72 -14.69 -42.44 24.97
N SER A 73 -15.75 -42.38 25.78
CA SER A 73 -17.22 -42.32 25.63
C SER A 73 -17.82 -41.95 26.99
N GLU A 74 -19.08 -41.52 26.96
CA GLU A 74 -20.00 -41.23 28.08
C GLU A 74 -19.96 -42.22 29.26
N ARG A 75 -20.20 -41.69 30.47
CA ARG A 75 -20.87 -42.39 31.58
C ARG A 75 -21.47 -41.40 32.57
N GLU A 76 -22.80 -41.48 32.71
CA GLU A 76 -23.57 -41.02 33.87
C GLU A 76 -23.00 -41.57 35.19
N VAL A 77 -23.24 -40.89 36.32
CA VAL A 77 -23.76 -41.50 37.56
C VAL A 77 -23.96 -40.47 38.70
N ARG A 78 -25.23 -40.42 39.14
CA ARG A 78 -25.79 -40.25 40.50
C ARG A 78 -25.81 -38.90 41.24
N GLN A 79 -27.07 -38.58 41.56
CA GLN A 79 -27.59 -37.68 42.58
C GLN A 79 -27.06 -38.00 44.00
N GLY A 80 -26.73 -36.93 44.72
CA GLY A 80 -26.65 -36.87 46.19
C GLY A 80 -27.36 -35.60 46.66
N SER A 81 -28.30 -35.76 47.58
CA SER A 81 -29.22 -34.74 48.11
C SER A 81 -28.74 -34.17 49.47
N ILE A 82 -29.41 -33.09 49.91
CA ILE A 82 -29.56 -32.52 51.30
C ILE A 82 -28.93 -31.10 51.45
N PRO A 83 -29.57 -30.10 52.11
CA PRO A 83 -30.99 -29.72 52.23
C PRO A 83 -31.27 -28.21 52.00
N LYS A 84 -32.57 -27.85 51.98
CA LYS A 84 -33.11 -26.48 51.91
C LYS A 84 -32.77 -25.60 53.13
N LYS A 85 -32.49 -24.32 52.89
CA LYS A 85 -32.69 -23.23 53.85
C LYS A 85 -33.01 -21.93 53.08
N ASP A 86 -34.26 -21.49 53.18
CA ASP A 86 -34.72 -20.12 52.88
C ASP A 86 -35.27 -19.52 54.19
N PRO A 87 -35.55 -18.21 54.32
CA PRO A 87 -35.41 -17.13 53.33
C PRO A 87 -34.67 -15.89 53.88
N GLU A 88 -34.16 -15.01 53.02
CA GLU A 88 -34.20 -13.55 53.26
C GLU A 88 -33.98 -12.76 51.96
N SER A 89 -34.73 -11.67 51.84
CA SER A 89 -35.09 -10.86 50.69
C SER A 89 -33.96 -10.13 49.97
N SER A 90 -34.00 -10.06 48.62
CA SER A 90 -33.75 -8.81 47.87
C SER A 90 -34.13 -8.91 46.38
N MET A 91 -35.15 -8.12 46.03
CA MET A 91 -35.43 -7.40 44.77
C MET A 91 -35.01 -8.03 43.42
N ASP A 92 -36.02 -8.42 42.66
CA ASP A 92 -35.96 -8.82 41.26
C ASP A 92 -35.38 -7.71 40.36
N ILE A 93 -34.30 -8.02 39.66
CA ILE A 93 -33.81 -7.29 38.48
C ILE A 93 -33.95 -8.25 37.30
N ASP A 94 -35.18 -8.46 36.84
CA ASP A 94 -35.44 -9.17 35.59
C ASP A 94 -36.71 -8.59 34.96
N ASP A 95 -36.53 -7.50 34.22
CA ASP A 95 -37.51 -7.06 33.21
C ASP A 95 -36.80 -6.37 32.03
N ALA A 96 -35.76 -7.04 31.51
CA ALA A 96 -35.23 -6.74 30.19
C ALA A 96 -35.82 -7.77 29.20
N PRO A 97 -36.44 -7.35 28.09
CA PRO A 97 -37.02 -8.30 27.15
C PRO A 97 -35.92 -9.22 26.61
N ALA A 98 -36.14 -10.53 26.75
CA ALA A 98 -35.22 -11.57 26.30
C ALA A 98 -34.84 -11.33 24.83
N GLN A 99 -33.61 -10.85 24.60
CA GLN A 99 -33.09 -10.67 23.25
C GLN A 99 -33.01 -12.04 22.55
N PRO A 100 -33.34 -12.13 21.26
CA PRO A 100 -33.25 -13.39 20.53
C PRO A 100 -31.82 -13.93 20.60
N ARG A 101 -31.69 -15.22 20.95
CA ARG A 101 -30.45 -15.93 21.34
C ARG A 101 -29.24 -15.90 20.38
N ASN A 102 -29.32 -15.17 19.26
CA ASN A 102 -28.29 -15.06 18.24
C ASN A 102 -28.04 -13.61 17.76
N LYS A 103 -28.61 -12.59 18.42
CA LYS A 103 -28.45 -11.18 18.00
C LYS A 103 -27.77 -10.39 19.10
N LEU A 104 -26.63 -9.79 18.77
CA LEU A 104 -25.93 -8.89 19.67
C LEU A 104 -26.79 -7.65 19.98
N PRO A 105 -26.68 -7.09 21.20
CA PRO A 105 -27.17 -5.76 21.50
C PRO A 105 -26.68 -4.74 20.46
N ASP A 106 -27.51 -3.77 20.10
CA ASP A 106 -27.24 -2.84 19.00
C ASP A 106 -25.90 -2.09 19.15
N HIS A 107 -25.51 -1.75 20.39
CA HIS A 107 -24.24 -1.08 20.65
C HIS A 107 -23.01 -1.98 20.38
N LEU A 108 -23.10 -3.28 20.67
CA LEU A 108 -22.04 -4.25 20.39
C LEU A 108 -21.97 -4.59 18.89
N GLU A 109 -23.14 -4.69 18.24
CA GLU A 109 -23.17 -4.90 16.79
C GLU A 109 -22.62 -3.69 16.04
N LEU A 110 -22.89 -2.47 16.51
CA LEU A 110 -22.29 -1.24 15.98
C LEU A 110 -20.77 -1.27 16.16
N GLN A 111 -20.27 -1.63 17.35
CA GLN A 111 -18.83 -1.79 17.61
C GLN A 111 -18.20 -2.86 16.71
N ARG A 112 -18.94 -3.93 16.38
CA ARG A 112 -18.49 -5.04 15.53
C ARG A 112 -18.53 -4.77 14.03
N THR A 113 -19.38 -3.87 13.56
CA THR A 113 -19.61 -3.67 12.12
C THR A 113 -19.22 -2.29 11.59
N ARG A 114 -19.06 -1.30 12.47
CA ARG A 114 -18.83 0.10 12.09
C ARG A 114 -17.65 0.71 12.82
N VAL A 115 -16.89 1.52 12.09
CA VAL A 115 -15.94 2.48 12.66
C VAL A 115 -16.65 3.82 12.75
N VAL A 116 -16.83 4.35 13.97
CA VAL A 116 -17.53 5.62 14.19
C VAL A 116 -16.53 6.76 14.14
N CYS A 117 -16.80 7.79 13.34
CA CYS A 117 -15.95 8.95 13.16
C CYS A 117 -16.51 10.13 13.98
N LYS A 118 -16.09 10.25 15.25
CA LYS A 118 -16.47 11.38 16.10
C LYS A 118 -15.70 12.66 15.71
N ALA A 119 -16.05 13.79 16.34
CA ALA A 119 -15.43 15.08 16.08
C ALA A 119 -13.92 15.08 16.44
N ASP A 120 -13.60 14.49 17.59
CA ASP A 120 -12.27 14.28 18.14
C ASP A 120 -11.54 13.15 17.37
N ALA A 121 -11.93 11.90 17.58
CA ALA A 121 -11.21 10.73 17.09
C ALA A 121 -12.15 9.61 16.62
N PRO A 122 -11.71 8.76 15.67
CA PRO A 122 -12.45 7.56 15.33
C PRO A 122 -12.48 6.57 16.51
N THR A 123 -13.62 5.94 16.74
CA THR A 123 -13.80 4.85 17.72
C THR A 123 -14.14 3.54 17.01
N HIS A 124 -13.93 2.42 17.70
CA HIS A 124 -14.12 1.07 17.15
C HIS A 124 -13.23 0.80 15.93
N THR A 125 -11.95 1.18 16.00
CA THR A 125 -11.00 1.00 14.90
C THR A 125 -10.54 -0.44 14.72
N GLU A 126 -10.51 -1.21 15.80
CA GLU A 126 -10.07 -2.61 15.79
C GLU A 126 -11.20 -3.56 15.36
N GLY A 127 -10.84 -4.57 14.57
CA GLY A 127 -11.71 -5.67 14.22
C GLY A 127 -11.64 -6.79 15.26
N PHE A 128 -12.74 -7.52 15.44
CA PHE A 128 -12.76 -8.71 16.29
C PHE A 128 -12.25 -9.92 15.49
N GLN A 129 -10.96 -10.25 15.63
CA GLN A 129 -10.33 -11.39 14.94
C GLN A 129 -10.41 -12.70 15.73
N TYR A 130 -10.80 -12.65 17.01
CA TYR A 130 -10.89 -13.81 17.88
C TYR A 130 -12.21 -14.58 17.66
N SER A 131 -12.13 -15.88 17.36
CA SER A 131 -13.28 -16.73 17.08
C SER A 131 -14.26 -16.87 18.26
N GLY A 132 -13.74 -16.81 19.50
CA GLY A 132 -14.55 -16.87 20.71
C GLY A 132 -15.17 -15.53 21.13
N ALA A 133 -14.90 -14.44 20.40
CA ALA A 133 -15.52 -13.15 20.67
C ALA A 133 -17.04 -13.32 20.55
N PHE A 134 -17.80 -12.87 21.54
CA PHE A 134 -19.27 -12.97 21.59
C PHE A 134 -19.85 -14.40 21.59
N ALA A 135 -19.03 -15.43 21.78
CA ALA A 135 -19.51 -16.82 21.86
C ALA A 135 -20.51 -17.03 23.01
N ALA A 136 -20.32 -16.34 24.14
CA ALA A 136 -21.25 -16.33 25.26
C ALA A 136 -22.63 -15.75 24.92
N MET A 137 -22.71 -14.92 23.86
CA MET A 137 -23.95 -14.33 23.34
C MET A 137 -24.49 -15.08 22.11
N GLY A 138 -23.95 -16.28 21.82
CA GLY A 138 -24.42 -17.12 20.72
C GLY A 138 -23.91 -16.72 19.33
N VAL A 139 -22.97 -15.78 19.23
CA VAL A 139 -22.38 -15.39 17.93
C VAL A 139 -21.10 -16.18 17.68
N ASP A 140 -21.09 -16.92 16.59
CA ASP A 140 -19.93 -17.65 16.09
C ASP A 140 -19.15 -16.80 15.08
N ASN A 141 -17.93 -16.39 15.47
CA ASN A 141 -16.99 -15.64 14.62
C ASN A 141 -15.90 -16.55 14.02
N SER A 142 -16.10 -17.86 13.98
CA SER A 142 -15.16 -18.78 13.32
C SER A 142 -15.06 -18.49 11.82
N VAL A 143 -13.83 -18.60 11.30
CA VAL A 143 -13.54 -18.45 9.88
C VAL A 143 -13.98 -19.75 9.17
N SER A 144 -14.99 -19.65 8.30
CA SER A 144 -15.40 -20.71 7.39
C SER A 144 -15.22 -20.22 5.96
N VAL A 145 -14.57 -21.05 5.14
CA VAL A 145 -14.33 -20.75 3.73
C VAL A 145 -15.65 -20.69 2.97
N GLU A 146 -16.62 -21.53 3.31
CA GLU A 146 -17.95 -21.53 2.71
C GLU A 146 -18.69 -20.22 2.96
N LYS A 147 -18.72 -19.76 4.22
CA LYS A 147 -19.32 -18.45 4.59
C LYS A 147 -18.61 -17.30 3.86
N PHE A 148 -17.28 -17.35 3.79
CA PHE A 148 -16.51 -16.34 3.07
C PHE A 148 -16.87 -16.30 1.58
N CYS A 149 -16.95 -17.45 0.92
CA CYS A 149 -17.30 -17.53 -0.50
C CYS A 149 -18.72 -17.05 -0.81
N THR A 150 -19.67 -17.16 0.12
CA THR A 150 -21.04 -16.65 -0.07
C THR A 150 -21.13 -15.14 0.14
N ASP A 151 -20.36 -14.60 1.07
CA ASP A 151 -20.45 -13.19 1.48
C ASP A 151 -19.54 -12.29 0.64
N PHE A 152 -18.39 -12.82 0.20
CA PHE A 152 -17.39 -12.09 -0.57
C PHE A 152 -17.91 -11.68 -1.94
N LYS A 153 -17.89 -10.36 -2.23
CA LYS A 153 -18.36 -9.81 -3.50
C LYS A 153 -17.43 -8.72 -3.99
N ILE A 154 -17.15 -8.74 -5.29
CA ILE A 154 -16.44 -7.66 -6.00
C ILE A 154 -17.43 -6.97 -6.94
N LYS A 155 -17.50 -5.64 -6.87
CA LYS A 155 -18.29 -4.82 -7.80
C LYS A 155 -17.41 -3.79 -8.47
N ILE A 156 -17.21 -3.90 -9.78
CA ILE A 156 -16.45 -2.92 -10.55
C ILE A 156 -17.34 -1.70 -10.80
N ASN A 157 -16.87 -0.52 -10.38
CA ASN A 157 -17.60 0.74 -10.57
C ASN A 157 -17.04 1.55 -11.75
N ARG A 158 -15.72 1.57 -11.91
CA ARG A 158 -15.03 2.26 -13.01
C ARG A 158 -13.87 1.39 -13.49
N LEU A 159 -13.74 1.24 -14.80
CA LEU A 159 -12.60 0.60 -15.45
C LEU A 159 -12.23 1.42 -16.69
N THR A 160 -10.99 1.87 -16.74
CA THR A 160 -10.37 2.59 -17.85
C THR A 160 -9.03 1.93 -18.17
N GLU A 161 -8.29 2.44 -19.15
CA GLU A 161 -6.98 1.88 -19.52
C GLU A 161 -5.97 1.93 -18.36
N ASP A 162 -5.92 3.05 -17.65
CA ASP A 162 -4.95 3.27 -16.57
C ASP A 162 -5.58 3.18 -15.17
N ASP A 163 -6.87 3.48 -15.01
CA ASP A 163 -7.54 3.48 -13.70
C ASP A 163 -8.61 2.40 -13.53
N MET A 164 -8.69 1.82 -12.33
CA MET A 164 -9.76 0.93 -11.89
C MET A 164 -10.26 1.31 -10.49
N GLU A 165 -11.58 1.43 -10.32
CA GLU A 165 -12.25 1.53 -9.02
C GLU A 165 -13.26 0.40 -8.86
N PHE A 166 -13.14 -0.35 -7.76
CA PHE A 166 -14.07 -1.43 -7.44
C PHE A 166 -14.34 -1.51 -5.94
N ASP A 167 -15.50 -2.06 -5.59
CA ASP A 167 -15.87 -2.38 -4.22
C ASP A 167 -15.50 -3.82 -3.91
N MET A 168 -14.87 -4.03 -2.75
CA MET A 168 -14.51 -5.32 -2.19
C MET A 168 -15.25 -5.48 -0.85
N ILE A 169 -16.25 -6.35 -0.86
CA ILE A 169 -17.22 -6.53 0.23
C ILE A 169 -17.01 -7.90 0.88
N GLY A 170 -17.06 -7.96 2.21
CA GLY A 170 -16.94 -9.21 2.97
C GLY A 170 -15.50 -9.63 3.27
N VAL A 171 -14.53 -8.70 3.21
CA VAL A 171 -13.13 -8.96 3.58
C VAL A 171 -12.71 -8.17 4.80
N ASP A 172 -11.66 -8.64 5.46
CA ASP A 172 -10.99 -7.90 6.52
C ASP A 172 -9.97 -6.89 5.95
N ALA A 173 -9.65 -5.87 6.75
CA ALA A 173 -8.64 -4.86 6.41
C ALA A 173 -7.25 -5.47 6.19
N SER A 174 -6.91 -6.59 6.85
CA SER A 174 -5.63 -7.28 6.66
C SER A 174 -5.42 -7.74 5.20
N ILE A 175 -6.43 -8.36 4.60
CA ILE A 175 -6.40 -8.85 3.21
C ILE A 175 -6.39 -7.68 2.24
N ALA A 176 -7.26 -6.68 2.44
CA ALA A 176 -7.29 -5.48 1.61
C ALA A 176 -5.92 -4.74 1.63
N ASN A 177 -5.31 -4.62 2.80
CA ASN A 177 -3.99 -4.01 2.95
C ASN A 177 -2.87 -4.88 2.36
N ALA A 178 -2.99 -6.22 2.42
CA ALA A 178 -2.04 -7.12 1.77
C ALA A 178 -2.02 -6.87 0.25
N PHE A 179 -3.20 -6.84 -0.41
CA PHE A 179 -3.27 -6.53 -1.84
C PHE A 179 -2.72 -5.14 -2.16
N ARG A 180 -3.04 -4.12 -1.34
CA ARG A 180 -2.48 -2.77 -1.50
C ARG A 180 -0.95 -2.78 -1.46
N ARG A 181 -0.35 -3.50 -0.52
CA ARG A 181 1.11 -3.60 -0.37
C ARG A 181 1.75 -4.36 -1.52
N ILE A 182 1.16 -5.47 -1.95
CA ILE A 182 1.65 -6.28 -3.07
C ILE A 182 1.64 -5.48 -4.36
N LEU A 183 0.55 -4.76 -4.65
CA LEU A 183 0.43 -3.89 -5.83
C LEU A 183 1.55 -2.84 -5.89
N ILE A 184 1.90 -2.24 -4.76
CA ILE A 184 2.91 -1.17 -4.70
C ILE A 184 4.33 -1.75 -4.79
N ALA A 185 4.61 -2.85 -4.10
CA ALA A 185 5.98 -3.27 -3.81
C ALA A 185 6.42 -4.58 -4.46
N GLU A 186 5.51 -5.47 -4.85
CA GLU A 186 5.88 -6.85 -5.20
C GLU A 186 5.47 -7.28 -6.60
N VAL A 187 4.49 -6.61 -7.20
CA VAL A 187 4.18 -6.84 -8.62
C VAL A 187 5.38 -6.37 -9.47
N PRO A 188 6.00 -7.25 -10.27
CA PRO A 188 7.20 -6.91 -11.01
C PRO A 188 6.90 -6.10 -12.26
N THR A 189 7.84 -5.25 -12.67
CA THR A 189 7.80 -4.45 -13.91
C THR A 189 9.16 -4.38 -14.58
N MET A 190 9.21 -3.84 -15.81
CA MET A 190 10.45 -3.54 -16.52
C MET A 190 10.79 -2.06 -16.32
N ALA A 191 12.01 -1.75 -15.88
CA ALA A 191 12.52 -0.38 -15.77
C ALA A 191 14.00 -0.30 -16.12
N ILE A 192 14.48 0.89 -16.50
CA ILE A 192 15.89 1.14 -16.84
C ILE A 192 16.74 1.07 -15.57
N GLU A 193 17.78 0.22 -15.63
CA GLU A 193 18.70 -0.02 -14.53
C GLU A 193 20.10 0.52 -14.82
N LYS A 194 20.65 0.13 -15.98
CA LYS A 194 22.02 0.51 -16.36
C LYS A 194 21.99 1.49 -17.52
N VAL A 195 22.76 2.57 -17.41
CA VAL A 195 22.93 3.53 -18.50
C VAL A 195 24.42 3.59 -18.86
N LEU A 196 24.71 3.26 -20.11
CA LEU A 196 26.03 3.31 -20.73
C LEU A 196 26.15 4.65 -21.45
N MET A 197 26.89 5.59 -20.85
CA MET A 197 27.10 6.90 -21.44
C MET A 197 28.24 6.85 -22.47
N VAL A 198 27.97 7.31 -23.69
CA VAL A 198 28.98 7.44 -24.76
C VAL A 198 29.50 8.87 -24.79
N ASP A 199 28.58 9.84 -24.92
CA ASP A 199 28.90 11.26 -24.90
C ASP A 199 27.73 12.05 -24.28
N ASN A 200 28.02 12.85 -23.27
CA ASN A 200 27.06 13.80 -22.70
C ASN A 200 27.74 15.16 -22.57
N THR A 201 27.37 16.07 -23.47
CA THR A 201 27.80 17.48 -23.43
C THR A 201 26.67 18.40 -22.98
N SER A 202 25.58 17.83 -22.45
CA SER A 202 24.45 18.58 -21.91
C SER A 202 24.81 19.25 -20.58
N VAL A 203 23.90 20.08 -20.07
CA VAL A 203 24.05 20.72 -18.75
C VAL A 203 23.70 19.75 -17.60
N ILE A 204 22.96 18.68 -17.89
CA ILE A 204 22.52 17.71 -16.89
C ILE A 204 23.67 16.71 -16.68
N ALA A 205 24.06 16.53 -15.42
CA ALA A 205 25.07 15.55 -15.03
C ALA A 205 24.61 14.11 -15.31
N ASP A 206 25.56 13.23 -15.57
CA ASP A 206 25.30 11.85 -16.04
C ASP A 206 24.43 11.07 -15.07
N GLU A 207 24.66 11.21 -13.76
CA GLU A 207 23.91 10.55 -12.70
C GLU A 207 22.46 11.02 -12.64
N VAL A 208 22.23 12.33 -12.80
CA VAL A 208 20.87 12.91 -12.80
C VAL A 208 20.12 12.50 -14.06
N LEU A 209 20.79 12.48 -15.20
CA LEU A 209 20.20 12.03 -16.46
C LEU A 209 19.81 10.54 -16.37
N SER A 210 20.70 9.71 -15.82
CA SER A 210 20.48 8.27 -15.65
C SER A 210 19.31 7.99 -14.70
N HIS A 211 19.25 8.70 -13.56
CA HIS A 211 18.14 8.60 -12.62
C HIS A 211 16.80 8.97 -13.27
N ARG A 212 16.75 10.02 -14.10
CA ARG A 212 15.54 10.39 -14.84
C ARG A 212 15.10 9.33 -15.85
N LEU A 213 16.06 8.73 -16.56
CA LEU A 213 15.78 7.63 -17.49
C LEU A 213 15.21 6.40 -16.75
N GLY A 214 15.73 6.11 -15.55
CA GLY A 214 15.25 5.03 -14.69
C GLY A 214 13.76 5.13 -14.32
N LEU A 215 13.21 6.35 -14.24
CA LEU A 215 11.82 6.62 -13.84
C LEU A 215 10.83 6.64 -15.02
N ILE A 216 11.28 6.43 -16.26
CA ILE A 216 10.39 6.41 -17.42
C ILE A 216 9.66 5.05 -17.47
N PRO A 217 8.31 5.02 -17.45
CA PRO A 217 7.57 3.79 -17.55
C PRO A 217 7.69 3.20 -18.97
N LEU A 218 8.00 1.91 -19.04
CA LEU A 218 8.20 1.17 -20.28
C LEU A 218 6.94 0.39 -20.66
N ASP A 219 6.65 0.32 -21.96
CA ASP A 219 5.56 -0.50 -22.49
C ASP A 219 6.10 -1.91 -22.80
N ALA A 220 6.37 -2.66 -21.73
CA ALA A 220 6.90 -4.02 -21.81
C ALA A 220 6.25 -4.92 -20.76
N ASP A 221 5.67 -6.03 -21.21
CA ASP A 221 5.03 -7.00 -20.31
C ASP A 221 6.11 -7.79 -19.52
N PRO A 222 6.20 -7.60 -18.18
CA PRO A 222 7.23 -8.24 -17.37
C PRO A 222 7.09 -9.77 -17.29
N ARG A 223 5.96 -10.34 -17.70
CA ARG A 223 5.74 -11.80 -17.69
C ARG A 223 6.51 -12.51 -18.80
N LEU A 224 6.91 -11.80 -19.85
CA LEU A 224 7.71 -12.33 -20.95
C LEU A 224 9.20 -12.42 -20.61
N PHE A 225 9.63 -11.76 -19.53
CA PHE A 225 11.02 -11.62 -19.15
C PHE A 225 11.36 -12.36 -17.85
N ASP A 226 12.57 -12.90 -17.82
CA ASP A 226 13.15 -13.57 -16.66
C ASP A 226 13.97 -12.58 -15.81
N TYR A 227 14.13 -12.87 -14.52
CA TYR A 227 15.07 -12.14 -13.67
C TYR A 227 16.52 -12.44 -14.08
N ILE A 228 17.41 -11.46 -13.87
CA ILE A 228 18.85 -11.65 -14.10
C ILE A 228 19.42 -12.51 -12.98
N SER A 229 20.05 -13.64 -13.34
CA SER A 229 20.64 -14.59 -12.38
C SER A 229 22.17 -14.52 -12.29
N ASN A 230 22.87 -14.23 -13.40
CA ASN A 230 24.33 -14.31 -13.50
C ASN A 230 24.96 -13.05 -14.12
N ASP A 231 24.35 -11.87 -13.95
CA ASP A 231 24.81 -10.59 -14.53
C ASP A 231 25.12 -10.62 -16.04
N THR A 232 24.48 -11.54 -16.75
CA THR A 232 24.63 -11.71 -18.20
C THR A 232 23.35 -11.24 -18.89
N PRO A 233 23.38 -10.06 -19.53
CA PRO A 233 22.24 -9.58 -20.29
C PRO A 233 21.99 -10.47 -21.51
N SER A 234 20.80 -11.05 -21.57
CA SER A 234 20.30 -11.93 -22.63
C SER A 234 19.00 -11.38 -23.20
N GLU A 235 18.56 -11.92 -24.33
CA GLU A 235 17.32 -11.49 -24.97
C GLU A 235 16.05 -11.72 -24.13
N ARG A 236 16.13 -12.58 -23.10
CA ARG A 236 15.00 -12.92 -22.22
C ARG A 236 14.96 -12.12 -20.92
N ASN A 237 16.02 -11.39 -20.56
CA ASN A 237 16.08 -10.71 -19.27
C ASN A 237 16.30 -9.18 -19.39
N THR A 238 16.80 -8.71 -20.54
CA THR A 238 17.20 -7.31 -20.72
C THR A 238 16.59 -6.73 -21.99
N ILE A 239 16.12 -5.49 -21.92
CA ILE A 239 15.70 -4.69 -23.09
C ILE A 239 16.69 -3.54 -23.25
N VAL A 240 17.19 -3.31 -24.46
CA VAL A 240 18.17 -2.25 -24.73
C VAL A 240 17.52 -1.12 -25.51
N TYR A 241 17.78 0.12 -25.08
CA TYR A 241 17.36 1.34 -25.72
C TYR A 241 18.58 2.19 -26.10
N LYS A 242 18.47 2.96 -27.18
CA LYS A 242 19.47 3.93 -27.61
C LYS A 242 18.86 5.32 -27.64
N LEU A 243 19.61 6.30 -27.15
CA LEU A 243 19.28 7.71 -27.30
C LEU A 243 20.47 8.41 -27.96
N HIS A 244 20.24 8.97 -29.15
CA HIS A 244 21.26 9.72 -29.88
C HIS A 244 20.64 11.01 -30.41
N VAL A 245 20.90 12.12 -29.72
CA VAL A 245 20.31 13.42 -30.03
C VAL A 245 21.39 14.49 -29.97
N SER A 246 21.48 15.31 -31.03
CA SER A 246 22.39 16.45 -31.09
C SER A 246 21.66 17.72 -31.52
N CYS A 247 22.03 18.84 -30.91
CA CYS A 247 21.51 20.17 -31.24
C CYS A 247 22.55 20.90 -32.10
N ALA A 248 22.21 21.23 -33.35
CA ALA A 248 23.14 21.88 -34.27
C ALA A 248 23.53 23.29 -33.79
N LYS A 249 24.73 23.75 -34.15
CA LYS A 249 25.15 25.13 -33.85
C LYS A 249 24.25 26.11 -34.61
N GLY A 250 23.63 27.04 -33.88
CA GLY A 250 22.71 28.06 -34.44
C GLY A 250 21.24 27.65 -34.52
N SER A 251 20.86 26.44 -34.12
CA SER A 251 19.45 26.05 -33.98
C SER A 251 18.82 26.60 -32.69
N GLN A 252 17.49 26.53 -32.58
CA GLN A 252 16.83 26.75 -31.30
C GLN A 252 17.14 25.63 -30.31
N ARG A 253 16.92 25.88 -29.02
CA ARG A 253 17.09 24.88 -27.97
C ARG A 253 16.17 23.68 -28.25
N LEU A 254 16.75 22.47 -28.20
CA LEU A 254 16.04 21.23 -28.44
C LEU A 254 15.60 20.62 -27.11
N THR A 255 14.34 20.21 -27.00
CA THR A 255 13.85 19.44 -25.86
C THR A 255 13.90 17.96 -26.22
N VAL A 256 14.68 17.20 -25.45
CA VAL A 256 14.80 15.75 -25.62
C VAL A 256 13.65 15.09 -24.89
N LYS A 257 12.89 14.24 -25.60
CA LYS A 257 11.70 13.56 -25.10
C LYS A 257 11.90 12.04 -25.05
N SER A 258 11.11 11.35 -24.22
CA SER A 258 11.15 9.89 -24.06
C SER A 258 10.85 9.11 -25.34
N GLY A 259 10.01 9.64 -26.24
CA GLY A 259 9.74 9.01 -27.53
C GLY A 259 10.96 8.92 -28.47
N GLN A 260 12.08 9.59 -28.13
CA GLN A 260 13.34 9.49 -28.87
C GLN A 260 14.22 8.32 -28.40
N LEU A 261 13.78 7.54 -27.41
CA LEU A 261 14.43 6.29 -27.02
C LEU A 261 14.09 5.19 -28.04
N GLU A 262 15.09 4.77 -28.81
CA GLU A 262 14.95 3.76 -29.84
C GLU A 262 15.24 2.37 -29.26
N TRP A 263 14.29 1.44 -29.37
CA TRP A 263 14.50 0.05 -28.97
C TRP A 263 15.47 -0.68 -29.90
N LEU A 264 16.44 -1.39 -29.30
CA LEU A 264 17.44 -2.20 -29.99
C LEU A 264 17.14 -3.71 -29.80
N PRO A 265 16.44 -4.37 -30.74
CA PRO A 265 16.00 -5.76 -30.60
C PRO A 265 17.13 -6.80 -30.73
N GLU A 266 18.27 -6.42 -31.29
CA GLU A 266 19.46 -7.28 -31.43
C GLU A 266 20.43 -7.14 -30.25
N GLY A 267 20.09 -6.30 -29.26
CA GLY A 267 20.92 -5.99 -28.11
C GLY A 267 21.80 -4.75 -28.31
N SER A 268 22.77 -4.60 -27.40
CA SER A 268 23.70 -3.46 -27.35
C SER A 268 24.59 -3.39 -28.59
N GLN A 269 24.74 -2.18 -29.13
CA GLN A 269 25.67 -1.88 -30.22
C GLN A 269 27.05 -1.50 -29.68
N LEU A 270 27.15 -1.15 -28.40
CA LEU A 270 28.40 -0.81 -27.74
C LEU A 270 29.25 -2.05 -27.48
N THR A 271 30.52 -1.97 -27.89
CA THR A 271 31.49 -3.05 -27.75
C THR A 271 32.27 -2.90 -26.45
N ILE A 272 32.45 -4.01 -25.74
CA ILE A 272 33.39 -4.10 -24.63
C ILE A 272 34.79 -4.03 -25.23
N ALA A 273 35.66 -3.16 -24.69
CA ALA A 273 36.99 -2.82 -25.20
C ALA A 273 38.04 -3.96 -25.14
N SER A 274 37.63 -5.21 -25.38
CA SER A 274 38.54 -6.33 -25.62
C SER A 274 38.89 -6.36 -27.10
N PRO A 275 40.17 -6.39 -27.50
CA PRO A 275 40.54 -6.57 -28.89
C PRO A 275 39.99 -7.91 -29.37
N ALA A 276 39.00 -7.87 -30.26
CA ALA A 276 38.45 -9.05 -30.90
C ALA A 276 39.60 -9.79 -31.60
N GLN A 277 39.74 -11.09 -31.35
CA GLN A 277 40.59 -11.91 -32.19
C GLN A 277 40.04 -11.91 -33.63
N PRO A 278 40.89 -11.97 -34.66
CA PRO A 278 40.44 -11.98 -36.04
C PRO A 278 39.53 -13.19 -36.29
N GLY A 279 38.23 -12.95 -36.47
CA GLY A 279 37.20 -13.97 -36.70
C GLY A 279 36.10 -14.05 -35.63
N GLU A 280 36.29 -13.45 -34.44
CA GLU A 280 35.24 -13.39 -33.42
C GLU A 280 34.39 -12.12 -33.56
N LYS A 281 33.06 -12.27 -33.41
CA LYS A 281 32.16 -11.11 -33.32
C LYS A 281 32.58 -10.26 -32.10
N PRO A 282 32.60 -8.92 -32.23
CA PRO A 282 32.95 -8.07 -31.11
C PRO A 282 31.97 -8.33 -29.96
N LYS A 283 32.50 -8.55 -28.75
CA LYS A 283 31.69 -8.75 -27.54
C LYS A 283 31.02 -7.42 -27.19
N THR A 284 29.70 -7.37 -27.26
CA THR A 284 28.91 -6.22 -26.82
C THR A 284 28.49 -6.38 -25.35
N TYR A 285 27.89 -5.35 -24.76
CA TYR A 285 27.40 -5.42 -23.38
C TYR A 285 26.23 -6.39 -23.16
N THR A 286 25.69 -6.98 -24.24
CA THR A 286 24.63 -7.98 -24.20
C THR A 286 24.99 -9.19 -25.05
N SER A 287 24.59 -10.39 -24.64
CA SER A 287 24.82 -11.62 -25.41
C SER A 287 23.50 -12.17 -25.94
N PHE A 288 22.92 -11.52 -26.95
CA PHE A 288 21.64 -11.94 -27.53
C PHE A 288 21.84 -13.07 -28.53
N GLY A 289 21.18 -14.21 -28.29
CA GLY A 289 21.18 -15.35 -29.21
C GLY A 289 20.22 -15.17 -30.39
N GLN A 290 19.20 -14.33 -30.23
CA GLN A 290 18.16 -14.06 -31.22
C GLN A 290 17.55 -12.67 -31.05
N SER A 291 16.94 -12.17 -32.12
CA SER A 291 16.17 -10.91 -32.12
C SER A 291 14.94 -11.00 -31.20
N GLN A 292 14.75 -9.98 -30.36
CA GLN A 292 13.54 -9.85 -29.54
C GLN A 292 12.26 -9.60 -30.35
N LYS A 293 12.36 -9.25 -31.64
CA LYS A 293 11.20 -9.17 -32.55
C LYS A 293 10.45 -10.49 -32.69
N LYS A 294 11.07 -11.63 -32.36
CA LYS A 294 10.41 -12.94 -32.35
C LYS A 294 9.55 -13.16 -31.10
N MET A 295 9.81 -12.43 -30.02
CA MET A 295 9.13 -12.55 -28.73
C MET A 295 7.97 -11.56 -28.60
N SER A 296 8.13 -10.36 -29.17
CA SER A 296 7.09 -9.33 -29.21
C SER A 296 6.89 -8.83 -30.64
N GLU A 297 5.66 -8.92 -31.13
CA GLU A 297 5.26 -8.32 -32.41
C GLU A 297 5.19 -6.79 -32.33
N ARG A 298 4.99 -6.24 -31.11
CA ARG A 298 4.94 -4.80 -30.86
C ARG A 298 6.32 -4.29 -30.42
N PRO A 299 6.69 -3.05 -30.80
CA PRO A 299 7.93 -2.46 -30.33
C PRO A 299 7.88 -2.28 -28.80
N LEU A 300 8.93 -2.74 -28.12
CA LEU A 300 9.12 -2.55 -26.68
C LEU A 300 9.61 -1.14 -26.46
N GLY A 301 8.68 -0.18 -26.45
CA GLY A 301 8.96 1.25 -26.36
C GLY A 301 8.73 1.83 -24.96
N VAL A 302 8.61 3.15 -24.90
CA VAL A 302 8.16 3.86 -23.70
C VAL A 302 6.63 3.98 -23.70
N LYS A 303 5.99 3.97 -22.53
CA LYS A 303 4.53 4.14 -22.44
C LYS A 303 4.09 5.56 -22.84
N TYR A 304 4.81 6.56 -22.39
CA TYR A 304 4.53 7.98 -22.68
C TYR A 304 5.69 8.57 -23.47
N GLU A 305 5.43 9.04 -24.69
CA GLU A 305 6.45 9.57 -25.60
C GLU A 305 6.82 11.05 -25.33
N ASP A 306 6.01 11.77 -24.54
CA ASP A 306 6.15 13.21 -24.31
C ASP A 306 6.86 13.59 -22.99
N ILE A 307 7.49 12.63 -22.31
CA ILE A 307 8.22 12.90 -21.07
C ILE A 307 9.51 13.64 -21.42
N THR A 308 9.68 14.85 -20.90
CA THR A 308 10.92 15.61 -21.10
C THR A 308 12.06 14.99 -20.29
N ILE A 309 13.14 14.61 -20.96
CA ILE A 309 14.36 14.06 -20.36
C ILE A 309 15.36 15.19 -20.07
N ALA A 310 15.72 15.94 -21.12
CA ALA A 310 16.74 16.98 -21.06
C ALA A 310 16.42 18.14 -22.02
N ARG A 311 17.08 19.28 -21.82
CA ARG A 311 17.05 20.40 -22.77
C ARG A 311 18.47 20.68 -23.24
N LEU A 312 18.66 20.66 -24.54
CA LEU A 312 19.95 20.89 -25.20
C LEU A 312 20.02 22.30 -25.78
N GLY A 313 21.16 22.95 -25.53
CA GLY A 313 21.58 24.16 -26.21
C GLY A 313 22.33 23.86 -27.51
N PRO A 314 22.54 24.87 -28.36
CA PRO A 314 23.23 24.70 -29.64
C PRO A 314 24.66 24.19 -29.46
N GLY A 315 24.99 23.10 -30.14
CA GLY A 315 26.29 22.43 -30.06
C GLY A 315 26.39 21.32 -29.00
N GLN A 316 25.35 21.08 -28.20
CA GLN A 316 25.31 19.99 -27.23
C GLN A 316 24.71 18.72 -27.85
N ALA A 317 25.13 17.57 -27.34
CA ALA A 317 24.69 16.24 -27.75
C ALA A 317 24.61 15.29 -26.54
N ILE A 318 23.74 14.30 -26.66
CA ILE A 318 23.59 13.15 -25.76
C ILE A 318 23.60 11.89 -26.63
N GLU A 319 24.51 10.97 -26.32
CA GLU A 319 24.58 9.62 -26.87
C GLU A 319 24.74 8.60 -25.73
N LEU A 320 23.78 7.69 -25.60
CA LEU A 320 23.79 6.65 -24.58
C LEU A 320 23.02 5.40 -25.01
N GLU A 321 23.32 4.28 -24.34
CA GLU A 321 22.48 3.08 -24.32
C GLU A 321 21.93 2.85 -22.91
N ALA A 322 20.66 2.49 -22.81
CA ALA A 322 19.98 2.21 -21.55
C ALA A 322 19.46 0.77 -21.53
N HIS A 323 19.78 0.03 -20.48
CA HIS A 323 19.41 -1.36 -20.30
C HIS A 323 18.32 -1.46 -19.24
N ALA A 324 17.16 -1.97 -19.64
CA ALA A 324 16.03 -2.21 -18.76
C ALA A 324 15.93 -3.68 -18.36
N VAL A 325 15.58 -3.90 -17.10
CA VAL A 325 15.55 -5.21 -16.46
C VAL A 325 14.27 -5.36 -15.64
N LYS A 326 13.90 -6.61 -15.39
CA LYS A 326 12.78 -6.95 -14.52
C LYS A 326 13.16 -6.74 -13.06
N GLY A 327 12.30 -6.04 -12.32
CA GLY A 327 12.47 -5.79 -10.89
C GLY A 327 11.15 -5.57 -10.17
N VAL A 328 11.21 -5.33 -8.86
CA VAL A 328 10.04 -5.14 -7.99
C VAL A 328 10.14 -3.83 -7.21
N GLY A 329 8.99 -3.21 -6.92
CA GLY A 329 8.90 -1.93 -6.22
C GLY A 329 9.55 -1.91 -4.83
N LYS A 330 9.68 -3.08 -4.17
CA LYS A 330 10.35 -3.25 -2.88
C LYS A 330 11.84 -2.93 -2.95
N VAL A 331 12.48 -3.16 -4.10
CA VAL A 331 13.91 -2.85 -4.30
C VAL A 331 14.06 -1.36 -4.61
N HIS A 332 13.26 -0.84 -5.54
CA HIS A 332 13.27 0.59 -5.88
C HIS A 332 11.91 1.01 -6.44
N ALA A 333 11.47 2.23 -6.12
CA ALA A 333 10.15 2.75 -6.50
C ALA A 333 9.91 2.82 -8.02
N LYS A 334 10.99 2.89 -8.82
CA LYS A 334 10.92 2.87 -10.30
C LYS A 334 10.25 1.63 -10.88
N TRP A 335 10.26 0.52 -10.14
CA TRP A 335 9.58 -0.72 -10.52
C TRP A 335 8.15 -0.83 -9.99
N SER A 336 7.62 0.20 -9.32
CA SER A 336 6.23 0.19 -8.89
C SER A 336 5.30 0.33 -10.12
N PRO A 337 4.40 -0.64 -10.38
CA PRO A 337 3.50 -0.60 -11.54
C PRO A 337 2.33 0.38 -11.36
N VAL A 338 2.13 0.89 -10.14
CA VAL A 338 1.01 1.75 -9.80
C VAL A 338 1.51 3.15 -9.52
N ALA A 339 0.84 4.15 -10.07
CA ALA A 339 1.01 5.53 -9.64
C ALA A 339 0.55 5.66 -8.17
N THR A 340 -0.63 5.10 -7.88
CA THR A 340 -1.10 4.88 -6.52
C THR A 340 -2.07 3.71 -6.45
N ALA A 341 -2.03 2.98 -5.35
CA ALA A 341 -3.04 2.00 -4.99
C ALA A 341 -3.46 2.25 -3.55
N TRP A 342 -4.74 2.53 -3.36
CA TRP A 342 -5.27 2.85 -2.04
C TRP A 342 -6.71 2.38 -1.92
N TYR A 343 -7.20 2.35 -0.68
CA TYR A 343 -8.58 2.01 -0.40
C TYR A 343 -9.11 2.88 0.72
N ARG A 344 -10.44 3.00 0.76
CA ARG A 344 -11.18 3.55 1.88
C ARG A 344 -12.38 2.68 2.19
N MET A 345 -12.76 2.60 3.45
CA MET A 345 -14.03 1.98 3.82
C MET A 345 -15.20 2.82 3.30
N LEU A 346 -16.30 2.16 2.91
CA LEU A 346 -17.52 2.83 2.48
C LEU A 346 -18.04 3.75 3.61
N PRO A 347 -18.18 5.06 3.36
CA PRO A 347 -18.78 5.96 4.33
C PRO A 347 -20.28 5.69 4.47
N GLU A 348 -20.76 5.74 5.70
CA GLU A 348 -22.17 5.68 6.06
C GLU A 348 -22.48 6.92 6.90
N VAL A 349 -23.50 7.68 6.52
CA VAL A 349 -23.91 8.91 7.21
C VAL A 349 -25.30 8.68 7.75
N VAL A 350 -25.48 8.80 9.07
CA VAL A 350 -26.75 8.57 9.75
C VAL A 350 -27.20 9.87 10.41
N LEU A 351 -28.41 10.31 10.08
CA LEU A 351 -29.08 11.42 10.78
C LEU A 351 -29.83 10.83 11.98
N LEU A 352 -29.39 11.16 13.19
CA LEU A 352 -30.04 10.69 14.43
C LEU A 352 -31.28 11.52 14.77
N LYS A 353 -31.33 12.77 14.29
CA LYS A 353 -32.47 13.69 14.41
C LYS A 353 -32.84 14.23 13.03
N GLU A 354 -34.12 14.54 12.84
CA GLU A 354 -34.59 15.17 11.60
C GLU A 354 -34.13 16.64 11.53
N PHE A 355 -33.52 17.01 10.41
CA PHE A 355 -33.13 18.39 10.11
C PHE A 355 -34.15 19.00 9.15
N THR A 356 -34.82 20.07 9.58
CA THR A 356 -35.87 20.74 8.79
C THR A 356 -35.55 22.20 8.46
N ASP A 357 -36.13 22.70 7.37
CA ASP A 357 -36.14 24.10 6.95
C ASP A 357 -34.73 24.72 6.88
N GLY A 358 -34.47 25.81 7.59
CA GLY A 358 -33.19 26.52 7.55
C GLY A 358 -32.00 25.65 7.98
N ASP A 359 -32.23 24.67 8.85
CA ASP A 359 -31.17 23.76 9.32
C ASP A 359 -30.79 22.76 8.23
N ALA A 360 -31.76 22.30 7.45
CA ALA A 360 -31.53 21.45 6.28
C ALA A 360 -30.72 22.19 5.22
N GLU A 361 -31.06 23.44 4.92
CA GLU A 361 -30.34 24.27 3.95
C GLU A 361 -28.89 24.55 4.36
N GLN A 362 -28.66 24.80 5.66
CA GLN A 362 -27.31 24.98 6.22
C GLN A 362 -26.47 23.70 6.08
N LEU A 363 -27.06 22.53 6.40
CA LEU A 363 -26.37 21.24 6.33
C LEU A 363 -25.94 20.91 4.89
N VAL A 364 -26.84 21.12 3.92
CA VAL A 364 -26.56 20.90 2.50
C VAL A 364 -25.47 21.86 2.02
N LYS A 365 -25.58 23.15 2.34
CA LYS A 365 -24.60 24.18 1.93
C LYS A 365 -23.18 23.93 2.48
N LYS A 366 -23.06 23.37 3.68
CA LYS A 366 -21.75 23.05 4.29
C LYS A 366 -21.06 21.84 3.67
N CYS A 367 -21.78 20.97 2.96
CA CYS A 367 -21.20 19.76 2.37
C CYS A 367 -20.71 20.03 0.94
N PRO A 368 -19.39 20.08 0.68
CA PRO A 368 -18.87 20.44 -0.65
C PRO A 368 -19.14 19.39 -1.73
N VAL A 369 -19.40 18.14 -1.33
CA VAL A 369 -19.61 16.99 -2.23
C VAL A 369 -21.07 16.57 -2.33
N ASN A 370 -22.01 17.41 -1.86
CA ASN A 370 -23.45 17.21 -1.97
C ASN A 370 -23.92 15.82 -1.50
N VAL A 371 -23.48 15.40 -0.30
CA VAL A 371 -23.93 14.16 0.35
C VAL A 371 -25.41 14.25 0.73
N PHE A 372 -25.83 15.43 1.18
CA PHE A 372 -27.18 15.72 1.63
C PHE A 372 -27.98 16.37 0.51
N ASP A 373 -29.27 16.05 0.46
CA ASP A 373 -30.25 16.64 -0.44
C ASP A 373 -31.49 17.09 0.35
N ILE A 374 -32.35 17.92 -0.25
CA ILE A 374 -33.56 18.45 0.38
C ILE A 374 -34.79 17.77 -0.23
N GLU A 375 -35.58 17.11 0.60
CA GLU A 375 -36.92 16.66 0.26
C GLU A 375 -37.96 17.66 0.74
N GLU A 376 -38.86 18.09 -0.16
CA GLU A 376 -40.03 18.90 0.20
C GLU A 376 -41.18 17.98 0.63
N LEU A 377 -41.61 18.12 1.87
CA LEU A 377 -42.80 17.46 2.39
C LEU A 377 -44.05 18.22 1.92
N GLY A 378 -45.18 17.51 1.74
CA GLY A 378 -46.43 18.08 1.21
C GLY A 378 -47.06 19.22 2.05
N ASN A 379 -46.50 19.54 3.21
CA ASN A 379 -46.83 20.69 4.06
C ASN A 379 -45.94 21.93 3.81
N GLY A 380 -45.08 21.91 2.78
CA GLY A 380 -44.13 22.97 2.46
C GLY A 380 -42.87 22.97 3.34
N LYS A 381 -42.69 21.98 4.22
CA LYS A 381 -41.48 21.83 5.02
C LYS A 381 -40.38 21.16 4.22
N LYS A 382 -39.15 21.65 4.38
CA LYS A 382 -37.96 21.06 3.77
C LYS A 382 -37.29 20.12 4.77
N ARG A 383 -36.89 18.91 4.36
CA ARG A 383 -36.17 17.95 5.20
C ARG A 383 -34.87 17.53 4.52
N ALA A 384 -33.76 17.50 5.27
CA ALA A 384 -32.50 16.98 4.75
C ALA A 384 -32.52 15.44 4.74
N VAL A 385 -32.07 14.85 3.64
CA VAL A 385 -31.86 13.40 3.50
C VAL A 385 -30.45 13.11 3.01
N VAL A 386 -29.95 11.92 3.32
CA VAL A 386 -28.62 11.48 2.85
C VAL A 386 -28.78 10.83 1.48
N ALA A 387 -28.52 11.59 0.41
CA ALA A 387 -28.68 11.09 -0.96
C ALA A 387 -27.45 10.31 -1.46
N LYS A 388 -26.23 10.78 -1.14
CA LYS A 388 -24.98 10.23 -1.72
C LYS A 388 -23.91 9.98 -0.65
N PRO A 389 -24.09 8.97 0.23
CA PRO A 389 -23.14 8.70 1.31
C PRO A 389 -21.74 8.30 0.78
N ARG A 390 -21.66 7.59 -0.36
CA ARG A 390 -20.40 7.18 -1.00
C ARG A 390 -19.47 8.36 -1.35
N ALA A 391 -20.06 9.52 -1.70
CA ALA A 391 -19.31 10.71 -2.07
C ALA A 391 -18.69 11.41 -0.85
N CYS A 392 -19.12 11.08 0.37
CA CYS A 392 -18.62 11.70 1.59
C CYS A 392 -17.10 11.51 1.74
N THR A 393 -16.38 12.62 1.86
CA THR A 393 -14.94 12.66 2.14
C THR A 393 -14.62 12.61 3.63
N LEU A 394 -15.65 12.55 4.49
CA LEU A 394 -15.54 12.57 5.95
C LEU A 394 -14.78 13.79 6.49
N CYS A 395 -15.05 14.98 5.95
CA CYS A 395 -14.49 16.25 6.42
C CYS A 395 -14.97 16.68 7.83
N ARG A 396 -15.96 15.97 8.40
CA ARG A 396 -16.56 16.19 9.73
C ARG A 396 -17.27 17.53 9.94
N GLU A 397 -17.42 18.35 8.90
CA GLU A 397 -18.03 19.67 9.04
C GLU A 397 -19.53 19.63 9.36
N CYS A 398 -20.23 18.58 8.94
CA CYS A 398 -21.64 18.35 9.30
C CYS A 398 -21.84 18.10 10.81
N ILE A 399 -20.86 17.50 11.50
CA ILE A 399 -20.94 17.28 12.96
C ILE A 399 -20.91 18.62 13.70
N LYS A 400 -20.14 19.59 13.22
CA LYS A 400 -20.09 20.93 13.84
C LYS A 400 -21.42 21.68 13.71
N VAL A 401 -22.07 21.60 12.55
CA VAL A 401 -23.42 22.20 12.35
C VAL A 401 -24.43 21.69 13.36
N ALA A 402 -24.34 20.40 13.68
CA ALA A 402 -25.19 19.75 14.66
C ALA A 402 -24.86 20.15 16.11
N ALA A 403 -23.58 20.40 16.42
CA ALA A 403 -23.11 20.73 17.77
C ALA A 403 -23.43 22.19 18.20
N ASP A 404 -23.37 23.14 17.27
CA ASP A 404 -23.59 24.59 17.53
C ASP A 404 -25.00 24.94 18.08
N LYS A 405 -25.91 23.96 18.19
CA LYS A 405 -27.33 24.18 18.51
C LYS A 405 -27.82 23.51 19.80
N VAL A 406 -26.96 22.84 20.57
CA VAL A 406 -27.35 22.44 21.93
C VAL A 406 -27.43 23.70 22.79
N LYS A 407 -28.65 24.22 22.91
CA LYS A 407 -28.98 25.26 23.89
C LYS A 407 -28.65 24.70 25.26
N VAL A 408 -27.60 25.22 25.87
CA VAL A 408 -27.40 25.15 27.32
C VAL A 408 -28.66 25.75 27.94
N THR A 409 -29.61 24.90 28.34
CA THR A 409 -30.69 25.31 29.21
C THR A 409 -30.05 25.55 30.57
N LYS A 410 -29.52 26.76 30.80
CA LYS A 410 -29.25 27.23 32.16
C LYS A 410 -30.59 27.19 32.88
N ALA A 411 -30.77 26.20 33.77
CA ALA A 411 -31.83 26.23 34.75
C ALA A 411 -31.69 27.56 35.51
N LYS A 412 -32.75 28.39 35.47
CA LYS A 412 -32.85 29.52 36.39
C LYS A 412 -32.90 28.94 37.79
N VAL A 413 -31.82 29.08 38.55
CA VAL A 413 -31.89 28.97 40.00
C VAL A 413 -32.53 30.26 40.48
N ASP A 414 -33.73 30.15 41.03
CA ASP A 414 -34.44 31.28 41.62
C ASP A 414 -33.63 31.82 42.79
N ASP A 415 -33.33 33.11 42.68
CA ASP A 415 -32.53 33.91 43.58
C ASP A 415 -33.31 34.18 44.88
N LYS A 416 -32.96 33.49 45.97
CA LYS A 416 -33.25 33.91 47.34
C LYS A 416 -32.13 33.42 48.25
N ASP A 417 -31.11 34.27 48.44
CA ASP A 417 -30.85 34.89 49.75
C ASP A 417 -29.55 35.71 49.68
N LYS A 418 -29.69 37.03 49.75
CA LYS A 418 -28.59 37.96 50.01
C LYS A 418 -28.29 37.95 51.50
N ALA A 419 -27.11 37.51 51.90
CA ALA A 419 -26.37 38.12 52.99
C ALA A 419 -24.88 37.78 52.90
N ASP A 420 -24.07 38.83 53.06
CA ASP A 420 -22.65 38.88 53.36
C ASP A 420 -21.63 38.49 52.27
N GLY A 421 -20.86 39.50 51.90
CA GLY A 421 -19.90 39.48 50.81
C GLY A 421 -18.63 38.69 51.13
N LYS A 422 -18.21 37.92 50.14
CA LYS A 422 -16.82 37.67 49.79
C LYS A 422 -16.78 37.24 48.32
N VAL A 423 -16.15 38.04 47.47
CA VAL A 423 -15.90 37.67 46.07
C VAL A 423 -14.74 36.69 46.12
N ASP A 424 -15.03 35.40 45.93
CA ASP A 424 -14.02 34.40 45.62
C ASP A 424 -14.13 34.14 44.12
N GLU A 425 -13.05 34.40 43.37
CA GLU A 425 -12.94 34.09 41.94
C GLU A 425 -12.77 32.58 41.76
N GLY A 426 -13.84 31.84 42.05
CA GLY A 426 -13.95 30.43 41.69
C GLY A 426 -14.12 30.32 40.17
N LYS A 427 -13.10 29.78 39.50
CA LYS A 427 -13.25 29.22 38.15
C LYS A 427 -14.47 28.32 38.15
N ALA A 428 -15.51 28.72 37.42
CA ALA A 428 -16.60 27.80 37.10
C ALA A 428 -15.99 26.66 36.27
N GLU A 429 -15.84 25.48 36.86
CA GLU A 429 -15.77 24.23 36.11
C GLU A 429 -17.04 24.18 35.25
N VAL A 430 -16.84 24.31 33.94
CA VAL A 430 -17.90 24.04 32.98
C VAL A 430 -18.01 22.53 32.95
N ASP A 431 -19.01 21.98 33.64
CA ASP A 431 -19.38 20.57 33.51
C ASP A 431 -19.52 20.25 32.01
N ASP A 432 -18.85 19.18 31.57
CA ASP A 432 -18.95 18.65 30.22
C ASP A 432 -20.41 18.29 29.93
N VAL A 433 -21.15 19.22 29.33
CA VAL A 433 -22.49 18.96 28.81
C VAL A 433 -22.32 17.95 27.68
N GLU A 434 -22.66 16.69 27.92
CA GLU A 434 -22.72 15.64 26.89
C GLU A 434 -23.77 16.05 25.84
N VAL A 435 -23.31 16.76 24.82
CA VAL A 435 -24.10 17.07 23.63
C VAL A 435 -24.33 15.76 22.88
N GLU A 436 -25.55 15.25 22.94
CA GLU A 436 -25.94 14.11 22.11
C GLU A 436 -25.66 14.41 20.62
N PRO A 437 -24.93 13.53 19.92
CA PRO A 437 -24.66 13.73 18.51
C PRO A 437 -25.99 13.70 17.72
N GLN A 438 -26.20 14.68 16.84
CA GLN A 438 -27.37 14.70 15.94
C GLN A 438 -27.08 14.02 14.59
N ILE A 439 -25.80 13.93 14.23
CA ILE A 439 -25.31 13.28 13.01
C ILE A 439 -24.19 12.34 13.41
N GLU A 440 -24.27 11.10 12.94
CA GLU A 440 -23.23 10.11 13.13
C GLU A 440 -22.57 9.77 11.80
N LEU A 441 -21.26 10.00 11.73
CA LEU A 441 -20.44 9.57 10.60
C LEU A 441 -19.85 8.20 10.93
N ARG A 442 -20.08 7.23 10.06
CA ARG A 442 -19.63 5.84 10.22
C ARG A 442 -18.87 5.40 8.97
N ARG A 443 -18.12 4.31 9.11
CA ARG A 443 -17.54 3.54 8.01
C ARG A 443 -17.93 2.09 8.16
N VAL A 444 -18.33 1.46 7.05
CA VAL A 444 -18.64 0.03 6.99
C VAL A 444 -17.33 -0.76 6.98
N ARG A 445 -17.11 -1.60 7.99
CA ARG A 445 -15.80 -2.24 8.24
C ARG A 445 -15.39 -3.22 7.14
N ASP A 446 -16.35 -3.96 6.60
CA ASP A 446 -16.18 -5.05 5.63
C ASP A 446 -16.42 -4.61 4.18
N HIS A 447 -16.51 -3.31 3.91
CA HIS A 447 -16.76 -2.76 2.57
C HIS A 447 -15.69 -1.76 2.21
N PHE A 448 -14.77 -2.16 1.34
CA PHE A 448 -13.68 -1.32 0.86
C PHE A 448 -13.94 -0.84 -0.56
N ILE A 449 -13.79 0.45 -0.79
CA ILE A 449 -13.67 1.07 -2.10
C ILE A 449 -12.19 1.08 -2.42
N PHE A 450 -11.77 0.28 -3.39
CA PHE A 450 -10.40 0.13 -3.83
C PHE A 450 -10.17 0.90 -5.13
N THR A 451 -9.08 1.65 -5.20
CA THR A 451 -8.68 2.42 -6.37
C THR A 451 -7.24 2.06 -6.75
N ILE A 452 -7.05 1.72 -8.02
CA ILE A 452 -5.76 1.37 -8.62
C ILE A 452 -5.56 2.29 -9.81
N GLU A 453 -4.47 3.05 -9.79
CA GLU A 453 -4.01 3.88 -10.90
C GLU A 453 -2.70 3.28 -11.40
N SER A 454 -2.70 2.73 -12.61
CA SER A 454 -1.54 2.14 -13.27
C SER A 454 -0.60 3.24 -13.80
N THR A 455 0.70 2.95 -13.84
CA THR A 455 1.67 3.77 -14.59
C THR A 455 1.61 3.51 -16.10
N GLY A 456 0.72 2.62 -16.54
CA GLY A 456 0.45 2.31 -17.94
C GLY A 456 1.25 1.12 -18.51
N ALA A 457 2.19 0.56 -17.75
CA ALA A 457 2.95 -0.63 -18.16
C ALA A 457 2.09 -1.90 -18.25
N LEU A 458 1.08 -2.01 -17.39
CA LEU A 458 0.09 -3.09 -17.38
C LEU A 458 -1.30 -2.53 -17.05
N PRO A 459 -2.39 -3.04 -17.65
CA PRO A 459 -3.74 -2.66 -17.27
C PRO A 459 -4.04 -2.97 -15.79
N PRO A 460 -4.81 -2.13 -15.09
CA PRO A 460 -5.06 -2.26 -13.65
C PRO A 460 -5.76 -3.58 -13.26
N GLU A 461 -6.60 -4.14 -14.12
CA GLU A 461 -7.23 -5.44 -13.89
C GLU A 461 -6.24 -6.60 -13.95
N VAL A 462 -5.16 -6.46 -14.73
CA VAL A 462 -4.06 -7.43 -14.76
C VAL A 462 -3.22 -7.29 -13.50
N LEU A 463 -2.91 -6.05 -13.09
CA LEU A 463 -2.17 -5.78 -11.85
C LEU A 463 -2.84 -6.41 -10.63
N PHE A 464 -4.16 -6.26 -10.49
CA PHE A 464 -4.87 -6.87 -9.36
C PHE A 464 -4.85 -8.40 -9.41
N LYS A 465 -4.98 -9.00 -10.61
CA LYS A 465 -4.86 -10.47 -10.77
C LYS A 465 -3.47 -10.98 -10.40
N GLU A 466 -2.42 -10.30 -10.84
CA GLU A 466 -1.05 -10.67 -10.48
C GLU A 466 -0.81 -10.50 -8.96
N ALA A 467 -1.38 -9.47 -8.34
CA ALA A 467 -1.29 -9.32 -6.89
C ALA A 467 -1.95 -10.46 -6.11
N VAL A 468 -3.07 -11.01 -6.60
CA VAL A 468 -3.72 -12.19 -6.01
C VAL A 468 -2.83 -13.43 -6.14
N LYS A 469 -2.26 -13.68 -7.33
CA LYS A 469 -1.35 -14.81 -7.57
C LYS A 469 -0.10 -14.75 -6.67
N ILE A 470 0.50 -13.58 -6.51
CA ILE A 470 1.67 -13.41 -5.64
C ILE A 470 1.34 -13.78 -4.18
N LEU A 471 0.14 -13.44 -3.71
CA LEU A 471 -0.29 -13.83 -2.37
C LEU A 471 -0.50 -15.34 -2.25
N GLU A 472 -1.11 -15.96 -3.27
CA GLU A 472 -1.30 -17.41 -3.37
C GLU A 472 0.04 -18.16 -3.36
N GLU A 473 0.98 -17.79 -4.24
CA GLU A 473 2.33 -18.38 -4.34
C GLU A 473 3.10 -18.27 -3.03
N LYS A 474 2.94 -17.17 -2.28
CA LYS A 474 3.54 -17.02 -0.96
C LYS A 474 2.98 -18.01 0.05
N CYS A 475 1.66 -18.20 0.06
CA CYS A 475 1.02 -19.19 0.92
C CYS A 475 1.47 -20.61 0.56
N GLU A 476 1.50 -20.94 -0.73
CA GLU A 476 1.97 -22.24 -1.22
C GLU A 476 3.42 -22.52 -0.84
N ARG A 477 4.31 -21.52 -0.98
CA ARG A 477 5.70 -21.66 -0.56
C ARG A 477 5.83 -22.00 0.92
N VAL A 478 5.11 -21.28 1.79
CA VAL A 478 5.12 -21.55 3.23
C VAL A 478 4.59 -22.95 3.53
N ILE A 479 3.52 -23.38 2.86
CA ILE A 479 2.99 -24.75 3.02
C ILE A 479 4.04 -25.79 2.61
N SER A 480 4.71 -25.58 1.47
CA SER A 480 5.71 -26.51 0.94
C SER A 480 6.98 -26.62 1.80
N GLU A 481 7.36 -25.55 2.50
CA GLU A 481 8.50 -25.54 3.42
C GLU A 481 8.16 -26.18 4.78
N LEU A 482 6.88 -26.19 5.15
CA LEU A 482 6.38 -26.81 6.38
C LEU A 482 6.04 -28.30 6.22
N SER A 483 5.67 -28.74 5.01
CA SER A 483 5.39 -30.13 4.65
C SER A 483 6.65 -30.93 4.38
#